data_AF-A0A950AB15-F1
#
_entry.id   AF-A0A950AB15-F1
#
_cell.length_a   1.000
_cell.length_b   1.000
_cell.length_c   1.000
_cell.angle_alpha   90.00
_cell.angle_beta   90.00
_cell.angle_gamma   90.00
#
_symmetry.space_group_name_H-M   'P 1'
#
loop_
_entity.id
_entity.type
_entity.pdbx_description
1 polymer ?
#
loop_
_entity_poly.entity_id
_entity_poly.type
_entity_poly.pdbx_seq_one_letter_code
_entity_poly.pdbx_strand_id
1 'polypeptide(L)'
;ELYESPAQLQADSQYFATIAAEGVTIFVSSGDGGSTPGTNGYGDNSGPLQVESPACDPSVTAVGGTTLYLNSSSGAVASESAWLYGGGGQSQVFSRPAWQTGAGMPTGSQRLVPDVAFVADRNTGGYLILNGITYIVGGTSWGAPCWAGLCARINQGRANSSQPPLGLLGPAIYPSNPGLREPGFSEIVTGYNGPNGVYSAGPGFNLCTGLGTPNGLQLFQLLTKSSAILPVAKDFNGDGQADLVLENLVTGQRAIWLLKNGLYSSGYYLPSVPAQWHIAGVGDFLGNGQADLVWENEATGTCGIWILNNGVYAYTIWLPTVSPQWQIVGAADFLGNGQADLVWENTVTGERVIWILHNGSYSYTIWLPTIPTSWHIAGAADFLGNGQAGLAWENTVTGACGIWILQNGVYAYTIWLPTIPISWRIGGAADFLGTGQADLVWENTVTGQRAIWILSSGNFSYSYSLPTVPVQWRIVEH
;
A
#
# COMPACT_ATOMS: atom_id res chain seq x y z
N GLU A 1 24.98 10.06 23.11
CA GLU A 1 24.33 9.55 24.34
C GLU A 1 25.34 9.19 25.44
N LEU A 2 26.57 8.74 25.12
CA LEU A 2 27.58 8.34 26.11
C LEU A 2 28.16 9.51 26.93
N TYR A 3 27.93 10.74 26.50
CA TYR A 3 28.32 11.96 27.21
C TYR A 3 27.25 12.44 28.21
N GLU A 4 26.07 11.82 28.22
CA GLU A 4 25.00 12.14 29.15
C GLU A 4 24.95 11.13 30.30
N SER A 5 24.51 11.60 31.48
CA SER A 5 24.36 10.70 32.62
C SER A 5 23.18 9.74 32.41
N PRO A 6 23.27 8.48 32.86
CA PRO A 6 22.16 7.53 32.75
C PRO A 6 20.86 8.01 33.40
N ALA A 7 20.95 8.78 34.49
CA ALA A 7 19.79 9.35 35.18
C ALA A 7 19.09 10.41 34.32
N GLN A 8 19.85 11.24 33.60
CA GLN A 8 19.29 12.23 32.68
C GLN A 8 18.58 11.54 31.51
N LEU A 9 19.23 10.55 30.89
CA LEU A 9 18.64 9.77 29.79
C LEU A 9 17.32 9.11 30.19
N GLN A 10 17.24 8.56 31.40
CA GLN A 10 16.00 7.95 31.92
C GLN A 10 14.91 8.99 32.18
N ALA A 11 15.25 10.15 32.74
CA ALA A 11 14.31 11.23 33.00
C ALA A 11 13.73 11.79 31.69
N ASP A 12 14.58 12.03 30.70
CA ASP A 12 14.17 12.51 29.38
C ASP A 12 13.31 11.47 28.65
N SER A 13 13.66 10.18 28.77
CA SER A 13 12.86 9.09 28.19
C SER A 13 11.43 9.03 28.75
N GLN A 14 11.28 9.17 30.08
CA GLN A 14 9.96 9.22 30.71
C GLN A 14 9.16 10.44 30.25
N TYR A 15 9.82 11.57 30.05
CA TYR A 15 9.20 12.79 29.54
C TYR A 15 8.70 12.61 28.10
N PHE A 16 9.54 12.10 27.19
CA PHE A 16 9.14 11.86 25.80
C PHE A 16 8.05 10.79 25.69
N ALA A 17 8.14 9.70 26.45
CA ALA A 17 7.11 8.67 26.49
C ALA A 17 5.75 9.23 26.92
N THR A 18 5.74 10.13 27.91
CA THR A 18 4.52 10.79 28.39
C THR A 18 3.91 11.65 27.30
N ILE A 19 4.72 12.49 26.64
CA ILE A 19 4.25 13.36 25.54
C ILE A 19 3.72 12.53 24.35
N ALA A 20 4.42 11.46 23.99
CA ALA A 20 4.01 10.56 22.92
C ALA A 20 2.68 9.85 23.23
N ALA A 21 2.47 9.43 24.49
CA ALA A 21 1.24 8.82 24.96
C ALA A 21 0.03 9.79 24.93
N GLU A 22 0.27 11.09 25.10
CA GLU A 22 -0.74 12.16 24.93
C GLU A 22 -1.03 12.49 23.45
N GLY A 23 -0.50 11.71 22.50
CA GLY A 23 -0.79 11.87 21.08
C GLY A 23 0.06 12.91 20.35
N VAL A 24 1.15 13.37 20.96
CA VAL A 24 2.09 14.33 20.34
C VAL A 24 3.22 13.58 19.63
N THR A 25 3.41 13.86 18.35
CA THR A 25 4.54 13.34 17.57
C THR A 25 5.79 14.21 17.78
N ILE A 26 6.91 13.60 18.13
CA ILE A 26 8.16 14.28 18.46
C ILE A 26 9.21 13.93 17.40
N PHE A 27 9.74 14.93 16.70
CA PHE A 27 10.84 14.76 15.74
C PHE A 27 12.13 15.36 16.32
N VAL A 28 13.21 14.58 16.29
CA VAL A 28 14.51 14.97 16.82
C VAL A 28 15.55 14.81 15.72
N SER A 29 16.39 15.82 15.52
CA SER A 29 17.56 15.74 14.64
C SER A 29 18.50 14.64 15.12
N SER A 30 18.91 13.71 14.25
CA SER A 30 19.73 12.57 14.66
C SER A 30 21.19 12.92 14.98
N GLY A 31 21.64 14.13 14.60
CA GLY A 31 22.97 14.65 14.85
C GLY A 31 23.69 15.06 13.57
N ASP A 32 24.73 15.88 13.74
CA ASP A 32 25.59 16.39 12.66
C ASP A 32 27.04 15.87 12.81
N GLY A 33 27.24 14.84 13.64
CA GLY A 33 28.55 14.24 13.98
C GLY A 33 28.78 12.86 13.36
N GLY A 34 27.96 12.47 12.37
CA GLY A 34 28.06 11.16 11.71
C GLY A 34 27.82 9.98 12.66
N SER A 35 28.55 8.87 12.46
CA SER A 35 28.44 7.67 13.30
C SER A 35 29.27 7.71 14.59
N THR A 36 30.12 8.73 14.73
CA THR A 36 31.07 8.87 15.85
C THR A 36 31.07 10.28 16.44
N PRO A 37 29.90 10.79 16.87
CA PRO A 37 29.81 12.16 17.35
C PRO A 37 30.73 12.36 18.55
N GLY A 38 31.59 13.37 18.48
CA GLY A 38 32.41 13.82 19.61
C GLY A 38 31.63 14.73 20.56
N THR A 39 32.31 15.38 21.50
CA THR A 39 31.66 16.17 22.56
C THR A 39 30.93 17.41 22.04
N ASN A 40 31.29 17.89 20.85
CA ASN A 40 30.69 19.09 20.27
C ASN A 40 29.55 18.77 19.29
N GLY A 41 29.34 17.50 18.90
CA GLY A 41 28.25 16.98 18.03
C GLY A 41 28.19 17.52 16.59
N TYR A 42 28.81 18.66 16.32
CA TYR A 42 28.70 19.40 15.08
C TYR A 42 29.93 19.22 14.18
N GLY A 43 29.82 18.42 13.12
CA GLY A 43 30.94 18.10 12.22
C GLY A 43 32.07 17.31 12.91
N ASP A 44 31.88 16.99 14.19
CA ASP A 44 32.84 16.35 15.07
C ASP A 44 32.62 14.85 15.05
N ASN A 45 33.47 14.14 14.31
CA ASN A 45 33.43 12.68 14.18
C ASN A 45 34.52 11.99 15.02
N SER A 46 35.00 12.63 16.09
CA SER A 46 36.15 12.15 16.88
C SER A 46 35.78 11.18 18.02
N GLY A 47 34.49 10.97 18.27
CA GLY A 47 33.98 10.14 19.36
C GLY A 47 34.04 8.62 19.11
N PRO A 48 33.59 7.81 20.07
CA PRO A 48 33.30 6.39 19.84
C PRO A 48 32.04 6.21 18.97
N LEU A 49 31.79 4.98 18.49
CA LEU A 49 30.52 4.65 17.84
C LEU A 49 29.37 4.82 18.83
N GLN A 50 28.45 5.73 18.50
CA GLN A 50 27.28 6.02 19.31
C GLN A 50 26.28 6.83 18.49
N VAL A 51 25.09 6.98 19.06
CA VAL A 51 24.04 7.88 18.55
C VAL A 51 23.86 9.05 19.52
N GLU A 52 23.32 10.17 19.03
CA GLU A 52 23.06 11.34 19.85
C GLU A 52 21.74 11.21 20.64
N SER A 53 21.73 11.81 21.83
CA SER A 53 20.51 12.00 22.63
C SER A 53 19.93 13.38 22.29
N PRO A 54 18.60 13.55 22.23
CA PRO A 54 17.57 12.56 22.54
C PRO A 54 17.12 11.70 21.35
N ALA A 55 17.78 11.76 20.20
CA ALA A 55 17.39 10.99 19.00
C ALA A 55 17.44 9.46 19.20
N CYS A 56 18.24 8.99 20.15
CA CYS A 56 18.31 7.58 20.51
C CYS A 56 17.09 7.06 21.28
N ASP A 57 16.21 7.93 21.78
CA ASP A 57 15.02 7.53 22.54
C ASP A 57 13.99 6.82 21.65
N PRO A 58 13.39 5.69 22.08
CA PRO A 58 12.33 5.01 21.34
C PRO A 58 10.99 5.76 21.28
N SER A 59 10.81 6.84 22.03
CA SER A 59 9.57 7.63 22.10
C SER A 59 9.60 8.85 21.18
N VAL A 60 10.66 9.00 20.38
CA VAL A 60 10.81 10.06 19.37
C VAL A 60 11.08 9.47 17.99
N THR A 61 10.86 10.27 16.96
CA THR A 61 11.31 9.97 15.59
C THR A 61 12.61 10.69 15.29
N ALA A 62 13.68 9.94 15.13
CA ALA A 62 14.99 10.45 14.77
C ALA A 62 15.06 10.75 13.26
N VAL A 63 15.44 11.98 12.92
CA VAL A 63 15.53 12.47 11.54
C VAL A 63 16.99 12.63 11.13
N GLY A 64 17.41 11.74 10.23
CA GLY A 64 18.71 11.72 9.57
C GLY A 64 18.86 12.70 8.42
N GLY A 65 20.00 12.60 7.74
CA GLY A 65 20.42 13.57 6.75
C GLY A 65 20.80 12.97 5.40
N THR A 66 20.38 13.62 4.32
CA THR A 66 20.78 13.34 2.95
C THR A 66 21.47 14.52 2.29
N THR A 67 22.22 14.24 1.22
CA THR A 67 22.66 15.20 0.21
C THR A 67 21.74 15.02 -1.00
N LEU A 68 21.01 16.07 -1.39
CA LEU A 68 19.96 16.01 -2.42
C LEU A 68 20.29 16.93 -3.59
N TYR A 69 20.37 16.39 -4.80
CA TYR A 69 20.48 17.18 -6.02
C TYR A 69 19.17 17.11 -6.80
N LEU A 70 18.63 18.28 -7.13
CA LEU A 70 17.43 18.40 -7.97
C LEU A 70 17.83 18.78 -9.39
N ASN A 71 17.09 18.28 -10.37
CA ASN A 71 17.17 18.75 -11.73
C ASN A 71 16.67 20.20 -11.79
N SER A 72 17.51 21.12 -12.29
CA SER A 72 17.20 22.55 -12.32
C SER A 72 16.02 22.94 -13.22
N SER A 73 15.67 22.11 -14.20
CA SER A 73 14.59 22.38 -15.15
C SER A 73 13.25 21.80 -14.69
N SER A 74 13.25 20.59 -14.11
CA SER A 74 12.02 19.89 -13.72
C SER A 74 11.72 19.93 -12.22
N GLY A 75 12.71 20.26 -11.38
CA GLY A 75 12.61 20.14 -9.93
C GLY A 75 12.58 18.69 -9.42
N ALA A 76 12.70 17.70 -10.30
CA ALA A 76 12.73 16.29 -9.91
C ALA A 76 14.05 15.91 -9.23
N VAL A 77 14.02 14.88 -8.38
CA VAL A 77 15.23 14.32 -7.76
C VAL A 77 16.16 13.79 -8.85
N ALA A 78 17.36 14.35 -8.95
CA ALA A 78 18.41 13.87 -9.84
C ALA A 78 19.29 12.81 -9.15
N SER A 79 19.65 13.06 -7.90
CA SER A 79 20.30 12.08 -7.03
C SER A 79 20.08 12.43 -5.56
N GLU A 80 20.08 11.41 -4.72
CA GLU A 80 20.06 11.58 -3.27
C GLU A 80 20.94 10.50 -2.62
N SER A 81 21.83 10.90 -1.71
CA SER A 81 22.76 10.01 -1.00
C SER A 81 22.76 10.33 0.49
N ALA A 82 23.21 9.39 1.31
CA ALA A 82 23.43 9.65 2.72
C ALA A 82 24.41 10.81 2.91
N TRP A 83 24.09 11.72 3.83
CA TRP A 83 24.96 12.85 4.14
C TRP A 83 26.11 12.39 5.04
N LEU A 84 27.33 12.79 4.67
CA LEU A 84 28.56 12.43 5.38
C LEU A 84 28.48 12.69 6.89
N TYR A 85 27.77 13.72 7.32
CA TYR A 85 27.68 14.10 8.73
C TYR A 85 26.35 13.72 9.39
N GLY A 86 25.46 13.03 8.67
CA GLY A 86 24.16 12.62 9.20
C GLY A 86 24.30 11.64 10.36
N GLY A 87 23.79 12.01 11.54
CA GLY A 87 23.85 11.17 12.73
C GLY A 87 23.11 9.84 12.54
N GLY A 88 23.74 8.73 12.95
CA GLY A 88 23.12 7.41 12.83
C GLY A 88 24.01 6.27 13.30
N GLY A 89 23.38 5.20 13.79
CA GLY A 89 24.07 4.07 14.42
C GLY A 89 23.17 3.29 15.37
N GLN A 90 23.79 2.55 16.28
CA GLN A 90 23.10 1.72 17.27
C GLN A 90 23.22 2.34 18.66
N SER A 91 22.10 2.48 19.37
CA SER A 91 22.10 2.94 20.75
C SER A 91 22.85 1.97 21.67
N GLN A 92 23.68 2.53 22.52
CA GLN A 92 24.38 1.84 23.60
C GLN A 92 23.53 1.77 24.89
N VAL A 93 22.38 2.42 24.92
CA VAL A 93 21.53 2.57 26.11
C VAL A 93 20.15 1.97 25.90
N PHE A 94 19.47 2.34 24.82
CA PHE A 94 18.08 1.94 24.57
C PHE A 94 18.00 0.65 23.77
N SER A 95 17.17 -0.27 24.26
CA SER A 95 16.82 -1.48 23.53
C SER A 95 15.91 -1.17 22.35
N ARG A 96 15.99 -2.01 21.32
CA ARG A 96 15.17 -1.94 20.12
C ARG A 96 13.70 -2.07 20.51
N PRO A 97 12.86 -1.08 20.18
CA PRO A 97 11.43 -1.22 20.39
C PRO A 97 10.88 -2.30 19.45
N ALA A 98 9.84 -3.01 19.89
CA ALA A 98 9.27 -4.14 19.15
C ALA A 98 8.76 -3.77 17.75
N TRP A 99 8.40 -2.50 17.54
CA TRP A 99 7.94 -1.99 16.25
C TRP A 99 9.07 -1.69 15.26
N GLN A 100 10.34 -1.66 15.68
CA GLN A 100 11.45 -1.35 14.78
C GLN A 100 11.89 -2.61 14.00
N THR A 101 11.07 -2.98 13.03
CA THR A 101 11.18 -4.17 12.16
C THR A 101 11.24 -3.78 10.69
N GLY A 102 11.70 -4.67 9.81
CA GLY A 102 11.64 -4.46 8.36
C GLY A 102 12.88 -4.93 7.60
N ALA A 103 12.77 -4.90 6.27
CA ALA A 103 13.85 -5.31 5.39
C ALA A 103 15.12 -4.45 5.60
N GLY A 104 16.30 -5.09 5.58
CA GLY A 104 17.59 -4.42 5.75
C GLY A 104 18.01 -4.15 7.20
N MET A 105 17.15 -4.46 8.19
CA MET A 105 17.45 -4.22 9.61
C MET A 105 18.73 -4.95 10.09
N PRO A 106 19.71 -4.23 10.66
CA PRO A 106 20.87 -4.83 11.32
C PRO A 106 20.46 -5.81 12.43
N THR A 107 21.25 -6.87 12.61
CA THR A 107 21.10 -7.79 13.75
C THR A 107 21.37 -7.08 15.08
N GLY A 108 20.89 -7.67 16.17
CA GLY A 108 21.05 -7.13 17.53
C GLY A 108 19.73 -6.67 18.16
N SER A 109 19.85 -6.12 19.37
CA SER A 109 18.73 -5.72 20.22
C SER A 109 18.75 -4.25 20.59
N GLN A 110 19.61 -3.44 19.96
CA GLN A 110 19.75 -2.00 20.17
C GLN A 110 18.76 -1.21 19.31
N ARG A 111 18.28 -0.06 19.83
CA ARG A 111 17.56 0.95 19.05
C ARG A 111 18.47 1.47 17.94
N LEU A 112 17.96 1.49 16.71
CA LEU A 112 18.72 1.86 15.51
C LEU A 112 18.34 3.26 15.05
N VAL A 113 19.28 4.19 14.87
CA VAL A 113 19.07 5.59 14.48
C VAL A 113 19.68 5.82 13.09
N PRO A 114 19.12 6.70 12.24
CA PRO A 114 17.84 7.40 12.39
C PRO A 114 16.63 6.52 12.01
N ASP A 115 15.41 7.01 12.23
CA ASP A 115 14.20 6.32 11.76
C ASP A 115 13.90 6.69 10.30
N VAL A 116 14.03 7.97 9.97
CA VAL A 116 13.77 8.57 8.66
C VAL A 116 14.85 9.58 8.33
N ALA A 117 14.90 10.12 7.10
CA ALA A 117 15.85 11.15 6.73
C ALA A 117 15.18 12.33 5.99
N PHE A 118 15.93 13.41 5.84
CA PHE A 118 15.59 14.55 5.00
C PHE A 118 16.87 15.24 4.50
N VAL A 119 16.76 16.15 3.53
CA VAL A 119 17.91 16.92 3.06
C VAL A 119 18.57 17.67 4.24
N ALA A 120 19.89 17.51 4.35
CA ALA A 120 20.67 18.05 5.47
C ALA A 120 22.04 18.61 5.03
N ASP A 121 22.59 18.22 3.88
CA ASP A 121 23.85 18.78 3.42
C ASP A 121 23.74 20.29 3.16
N ARG A 122 24.59 21.10 3.81
CA ARG A 122 24.59 22.57 3.66
C ARG A 122 24.87 23.04 2.24
N ASN A 123 25.48 22.20 1.40
CA ASN A 123 25.71 22.53 0.00
C ASN A 123 24.42 22.44 -0.84
N THR A 124 23.40 21.71 -0.35
CA THR A 124 22.15 21.42 -1.07
C THR A 124 20.89 21.67 -0.21
N GLY A 125 21.06 22.32 0.94
CA GLY A 125 20.02 22.46 1.95
C GLY A 125 19.01 23.58 1.66
N GLY A 126 18.23 23.93 2.68
CA GLY A 126 17.14 24.89 2.56
C GLY A 126 17.58 26.35 2.57
N TYR A 127 16.76 27.24 1.98
CA TYR A 127 16.93 28.68 2.14
C TYR A 127 16.24 29.17 3.41
N LEU A 128 16.98 29.88 4.26
CA LEU A 128 16.48 30.53 5.47
C LEU A 128 16.70 32.04 5.38
N ILE A 129 15.66 32.83 5.64
CA ILE A 129 15.79 34.28 5.79
C ILE A 129 15.96 34.59 7.27
N LEU A 130 17.15 35.09 7.65
CA LEU A 130 17.46 35.51 9.01
C LEU A 130 17.86 37.00 8.98
N ASN A 131 17.12 37.83 9.72
CA ASN A 131 17.32 39.29 9.75
C ASN A 131 17.32 39.95 8.35
N GLY A 132 16.48 39.43 7.43
CA GLY A 132 16.37 39.92 6.06
C GLY A 132 17.45 39.42 5.10
N ILE A 133 18.37 38.56 5.55
CA ILE A 133 19.43 37.98 4.73
C ILE A 133 19.11 36.50 4.44
N THR A 134 19.24 36.09 3.19
CA THR A 134 19.08 34.69 2.78
C THR A 134 20.34 33.90 3.03
N TYR A 135 20.21 32.79 3.75
CA TYR A 135 21.24 31.79 4.03
C TYR A 135 20.84 30.45 3.40
N ILE A 136 21.83 29.65 3.01
CA ILE A 136 21.62 28.23 2.79
C ILE A 136 21.96 27.52 4.10
N VAL A 137 21.00 26.79 4.64
CA VAL A 137 21.11 26.06 5.90
C VAL A 137 20.94 24.57 5.65
N GLY A 138 21.47 23.77 6.57
CA GLY A 138 21.38 22.31 6.55
C GLY A 138 21.54 21.79 7.96
N GLY A 139 22.18 20.65 8.11
CA GLY A 139 22.14 19.84 9.31
C GLY A 139 20.85 19.03 9.39
N THR A 140 20.88 17.96 10.17
CA THR A 140 19.66 17.21 10.55
C THR A 140 18.67 18.11 11.31
N SER A 141 19.17 19.23 11.87
CA SER A 141 18.39 20.36 12.38
C SER A 141 17.42 20.97 11.37
N TRP A 142 17.70 20.92 10.07
CA TRP A 142 16.76 21.35 9.02
C TRP A 142 15.68 20.29 8.76
N GLY A 143 16.06 19.01 8.80
CA GLY A 143 15.14 17.90 8.54
C GLY A 143 14.03 17.75 9.59
N ALA A 144 14.37 17.86 10.88
CA ALA A 144 13.40 17.69 11.96
C ALA A 144 12.16 18.61 11.86
N PRO A 145 12.28 19.94 11.68
CA PRO A 145 11.12 20.81 11.49
C PRO A 145 10.38 20.57 10.16
N CYS A 146 11.08 20.15 9.09
CA CYS A 146 10.40 19.74 7.84
C CYS A 146 9.48 18.53 8.06
N TRP A 147 9.95 17.54 8.81
CA TRP A 147 9.14 16.39 9.22
C TRP A 147 7.98 16.77 10.13
N ALA A 148 8.19 17.71 11.07
CA ALA A 148 7.10 18.24 11.88
C ALA A 148 6.01 18.92 11.02
N GLY A 149 6.41 19.71 10.01
CA GLY A 149 5.48 20.32 9.06
C GLY A 149 4.71 19.29 8.22
N LEU A 150 5.40 18.24 7.74
CA LEU A 150 4.77 17.13 7.02
C LEU A 150 3.75 16.40 7.92
N CYS A 151 4.14 16.06 9.14
CA CYS A 151 3.26 15.41 10.12
C CYS A 151 2.03 16.27 10.44
N ALA A 152 2.16 17.58 10.55
CA ALA A 152 1.01 18.48 10.75
C ALA A 152 0.01 18.39 9.58
N ARG A 153 0.49 18.29 8.33
CA ARG A 153 -0.38 18.11 7.15
C ARG A 153 -1.06 16.74 7.16
N ILE A 154 -0.35 15.69 7.57
CA ILE A 154 -0.91 14.35 7.72
C ILE A 154 -1.98 14.33 8.82
N ASN A 155 -1.70 14.91 9.99
CA ASN A 155 -2.68 15.02 11.08
C ASN A 155 -3.91 15.87 10.68
N GLN A 156 -3.74 16.89 9.82
CA GLN A 156 -4.88 17.59 9.22
C GLN A 156 -5.73 16.65 8.35
N GLY A 157 -5.09 15.82 7.51
CA GLY A 157 -5.78 14.78 6.74
C GLY A 157 -6.51 13.77 7.62
N ARG A 158 -5.84 13.26 8.67
CA ARG A 158 -6.42 12.36 9.66
C ARG A 158 -7.64 12.97 10.35
N ALA A 159 -7.55 14.23 10.79
CA ALA A 159 -8.67 14.95 11.40
C ALA A 159 -9.86 15.10 10.43
N ASN A 160 -9.61 15.40 9.15
CA ASN A 160 -10.66 15.44 8.12
C ASN A 160 -11.34 14.06 7.93
N SER A 161 -10.64 12.98 8.22
CA SER A 161 -11.14 11.60 8.22
C SER A 161 -11.56 11.11 9.62
N SER A 162 -11.78 12.01 10.59
CA SER A 162 -12.18 11.69 11.97
C SER A 162 -11.25 10.73 12.72
N GLN A 163 -9.95 10.73 12.38
CA GLN A 163 -8.92 9.94 13.06
C GLN A 163 -8.16 10.79 14.10
N PRO A 164 -7.68 10.16 15.19
CA PRO A 164 -6.82 10.85 16.15
C PRO A 164 -5.46 11.23 15.53
N PRO A 165 -4.73 12.21 16.08
CA PRO A 165 -3.36 12.49 15.68
C PRO A 165 -2.46 11.27 15.84
N LEU A 166 -1.35 11.22 15.10
CA LEU A 166 -0.46 10.05 15.02
C LEU A 166 0.18 9.64 16.35
N GLY A 167 0.45 10.58 17.28
CA GLY A 167 1.24 10.27 18.48
C GLY A 167 2.63 9.77 18.12
N LEU A 168 3.07 8.69 18.77
CA LEU A 168 4.33 8.03 18.43
C LEU A 168 4.30 7.50 16.99
N LEU A 169 5.14 8.04 16.11
CA LEU A 169 5.09 7.71 14.69
C LEU A 169 5.63 6.30 14.37
N GLY A 170 6.63 5.81 15.12
CA GLY A 170 7.34 4.55 14.84
C GLY A 170 6.41 3.37 14.49
N PRO A 171 5.44 3.00 15.35
CA PRO A 171 4.47 1.95 15.06
C PRO A 171 3.68 2.10 13.76
N ALA A 172 3.54 3.31 13.22
CA ALA A 172 2.76 3.58 12.01
C ALA A 172 3.60 3.58 10.72
N ILE A 173 4.94 3.65 10.82
CA ILE A 173 5.83 3.74 9.65
C ILE A 173 6.74 2.53 9.47
N TYR A 174 6.84 1.67 10.48
CA TYR A 174 7.60 0.43 10.38
C TYR A 174 6.68 -0.76 10.06
N PRO A 175 7.12 -1.66 9.16
CA PRO A 175 6.31 -2.79 8.75
C PRO A 175 6.19 -3.84 9.83
N SER A 176 4.99 -4.39 9.98
CA SER A 176 4.73 -5.50 10.91
C SER A 176 5.45 -6.80 10.51
N ASN A 177 5.86 -6.94 9.25
CA ASN A 177 6.63 -8.07 8.74
C ASN A 177 8.11 -7.70 8.53
N PRO A 178 9.05 -8.37 9.21
CA PRO A 178 10.49 -8.12 9.09
C PRO A 178 11.08 -8.29 7.69
N GLY A 179 10.40 -9.01 6.79
CA GLY A 179 10.85 -9.18 5.40
C GLY A 179 10.33 -8.12 4.42
N LEU A 180 9.41 -7.26 4.87
CA LEU A 180 8.72 -6.28 4.02
C LEU A 180 9.17 -4.84 4.34
N ARG A 181 8.67 -3.91 3.52
CA ARG A 181 8.88 -2.46 3.59
C ARG A 181 7.50 -1.79 3.52
N GLU A 182 7.31 -0.74 4.31
CA GLU A 182 6.14 0.13 4.14
C GLU A 182 6.30 1.05 2.91
N PRO A 183 5.22 1.31 2.16
CA PRO A 183 5.23 2.37 1.14
C PRO A 183 5.43 3.74 1.79
N GLY A 184 5.76 4.78 1.02
CA GLY A 184 5.91 6.14 1.57
C GLY A 184 7.34 6.64 1.77
N PHE A 185 8.35 5.82 1.48
CA PHE A 185 9.76 6.23 1.58
C PHE A 185 10.53 5.99 0.28
N SER A 186 11.32 6.99 -0.10
CA SER A 186 12.36 6.89 -1.11
C SER A 186 13.64 6.38 -0.44
N GLU A 187 14.11 5.21 -0.89
CA GLU A 187 15.31 4.59 -0.32
C GLU A 187 16.57 5.34 -0.73
N ILE A 188 17.47 5.51 0.24
CA ILE A 188 18.79 6.05 0.01
C ILE A 188 19.77 4.90 0.03
N VAL A 189 20.31 4.57 -1.14
CA VAL A 189 21.12 3.35 -1.35
C VAL A 189 22.59 3.64 -1.62
N THR A 190 23.00 4.92 -1.52
CA THR A 190 24.38 5.36 -1.75
C THR A 190 24.82 6.36 -0.68
N GLY A 191 26.13 6.47 -0.47
CA GLY A 191 26.73 7.33 0.56
C GLY A 191 26.95 6.58 1.88
N TYR A 192 27.46 7.32 2.87
CA TYR A 192 27.86 6.80 4.17
C TYR A 192 27.83 7.92 5.21
N ASN A 193 27.71 7.58 6.50
CA ASN A 193 27.78 8.56 7.59
C ASN A 193 29.08 8.43 8.40
N GLY A 194 29.88 9.49 8.35
CA GLY A 194 31.17 9.64 9.00
C GLY A 194 32.35 9.45 8.03
N PRO A 195 33.46 10.19 8.20
CA PRO A 195 34.63 10.13 7.30
C PRO A 195 35.31 8.76 7.23
N ASN A 196 35.00 7.85 8.17
CA ASN A 196 35.48 6.47 8.18
C ASN A 196 34.48 5.45 7.59
N GLY A 197 33.31 5.91 7.10
CA GLY A 197 32.33 5.07 6.40
C GLY A 197 31.82 3.86 7.18
N VAL A 198 31.71 3.96 8.51
CA VAL A 198 31.39 2.79 9.36
C VAL A 198 30.05 2.19 8.98
N TYR A 199 29.07 3.02 8.64
CA TYR A 199 27.84 2.58 8.02
C TYR A 199 27.73 3.14 6.61
N SER A 200 27.30 2.27 5.69
CA SER A 200 27.02 2.61 4.30
C SER A 200 25.53 2.48 4.05
N ALA A 201 25.00 3.36 3.21
CA ALA A 201 23.63 3.26 2.75
C ALA A 201 23.49 2.10 1.76
N GLY A 202 22.32 1.48 1.72
CA GLY A 202 22.01 0.32 0.89
C GLY A 202 20.51 0.05 0.85
N PRO A 203 20.05 -0.95 0.08
CA PRO A 203 18.63 -1.28 -0.01
C PRO A 203 18.03 -1.63 1.36
N GLY A 204 16.78 -1.21 1.59
CA GLY A 204 16.09 -1.34 2.87
C GLY A 204 16.54 -0.34 3.93
N PHE A 205 16.18 -0.64 5.18
CA PHE A 205 16.61 0.15 6.33
C PHE A 205 18.14 0.17 6.44
N ASN A 206 18.72 1.35 6.67
CA ASN A 206 20.16 1.48 6.92
C ASN A 206 20.47 2.50 8.01
N LEU A 207 21.63 2.35 8.65
CA LEU A 207 22.07 3.19 9.78
C LEU A 207 22.51 4.61 9.39
N CYS A 208 22.40 4.98 8.11
CA CYS A 208 22.66 6.34 7.65
C CYS A 208 21.38 7.17 7.56
N THR A 209 20.31 6.57 7.03
CA THR A 209 19.09 7.28 6.60
C THR A 209 17.78 6.63 7.05
N GLY A 210 17.87 5.54 7.82
CA GLY A 210 16.72 4.82 8.34
C GLY A 210 15.90 4.21 7.20
N LEU A 211 14.60 4.46 7.20
CA LEU A 211 13.66 4.08 6.15
C LEU A 211 13.85 4.90 4.85
N GLY A 212 14.59 6.01 4.89
CA GLY A 212 14.83 6.91 3.76
C GLY A 212 14.11 8.26 3.87
N THR A 213 13.97 8.95 2.75
CA THR A 213 13.30 10.28 2.67
C THR A 213 11.81 10.14 2.34
N PRO A 214 10.95 11.08 2.77
CA PRO A 214 9.51 10.91 2.60
C PRO A 214 9.09 11.04 1.14
N ASN A 215 8.37 10.05 0.62
CA ASN A 215 7.50 10.21 -0.53
C ASN A 215 6.16 10.80 -0.04
N GLY A 216 6.03 12.13 -0.13
CA GLY A 216 4.95 12.86 0.55
C GLY A 216 3.53 12.36 0.27
N LEU A 217 3.22 11.97 -0.97
CA LEU A 217 1.87 11.49 -1.32
C LEU A 217 1.63 10.07 -0.77
N GLN A 218 2.55 9.14 -1.02
CA GLN A 218 2.42 7.76 -0.54
C GLN A 218 2.40 7.70 0.99
N LEU A 219 3.23 8.51 1.66
CA LEU A 219 3.27 8.58 3.11
C LEU A 219 2.00 9.21 3.70
N PHE A 220 1.46 10.25 3.05
CA PHE A 220 0.16 10.80 3.43
C PHE A 220 -0.92 9.73 3.32
N GLN A 221 -1.02 9.04 2.19
CA GLN A 221 -2.00 7.97 1.98
C GLN A 221 -1.90 6.85 3.03
N LEU A 222 -0.68 6.36 3.29
CA LEU A 222 -0.41 5.35 4.33
C LEU A 222 -0.93 5.81 5.71
N LEU A 223 -0.60 7.05 6.09
CA LEU A 223 -0.84 7.56 7.44
C LEU A 223 -2.19 8.25 7.63
N THR A 224 -2.94 8.49 6.56
CA THR A 224 -4.34 8.94 6.63
C THR A 224 -5.33 7.83 6.30
N LYS A 225 -4.86 6.62 5.97
CA LYS A 225 -5.73 5.48 5.70
C LYS A 225 -6.71 5.32 6.85
N SER A 226 -7.99 5.50 6.55
CA SER A 226 -9.03 5.30 7.55
C SER A 226 -9.04 3.84 7.97
N SER A 227 -9.05 3.60 9.28
CA SER A 227 -9.51 2.32 9.82
C SER A 227 -11.03 2.18 9.74
N ALA A 228 -11.75 3.15 9.16
CA ALA A 228 -13.00 2.80 8.50
C ALA A 228 -12.64 1.69 7.52
N ILE A 229 -13.20 0.50 7.74
CA ILE A 229 -13.12 -0.63 6.83
C ILE A 229 -13.63 -0.09 5.50
N LEU A 230 -12.72 0.38 4.64
CA LEU A 230 -13.00 0.43 3.22
C LEU A 230 -13.19 -1.05 2.89
N PRO A 231 -14.34 -1.47 2.33
CA PRO A 231 -14.53 -2.86 1.97
C PRO A 231 -13.35 -3.26 1.11
N VAL A 232 -12.47 -4.09 1.67
CA VAL A 232 -11.40 -4.66 0.87
C VAL A 232 -12.12 -5.69 0.04
N ALA A 233 -12.15 -5.46 -1.27
CA ALA A 233 -12.74 -6.41 -2.18
C ALA A 233 -12.16 -7.79 -1.85
N LYS A 234 -13.05 -8.77 -1.67
CA LYS A 234 -12.66 -10.18 -1.47
C LYS A 234 -12.06 -10.48 -0.09
N ASP A 235 -12.33 -9.67 0.93
CA ASP A 235 -12.03 -10.00 2.34
C ASP A 235 -13.14 -10.86 2.96
N PHE A 236 -12.95 -12.18 3.05
CA PHE A 236 -14.00 -13.09 3.54
C PHE A 236 -14.10 -13.15 5.08
N ASN A 237 -13.07 -12.70 5.80
CA ASN A 237 -12.98 -12.81 7.25
C ASN A 237 -13.08 -11.44 7.98
N GLY A 238 -13.14 -10.35 7.23
CA GLY A 238 -13.24 -8.97 7.73
C GLY A 238 -11.95 -8.48 8.38
N ASP A 239 -10.79 -9.06 8.06
CA ASP A 239 -9.50 -8.67 8.66
C ASP A 239 -8.83 -7.47 7.97
N GLY A 240 -9.47 -6.91 6.94
CA GLY A 240 -9.03 -5.75 6.18
C GLY A 240 -7.98 -6.09 5.13
N GLN A 241 -7.87 -7.35 4.71
CA GLN A 241 -6.97 -7.81 3.65
C GLN A 241 -7.73 -8.68 2.64
N ALA A 242 -7.33 -8.61 1.37
CA ALA A 242 -7.95 -9.40 0.32
C ALA A 242 -7.54 -10.87 0.45
N ASP A 243 -8.52 -11.76 0.34
CA ASP A 243 -8.37 -13.21 0.26
C ASP A 243 -8.52 -13.69 -1.18
N LEU A 244 -8.32 -14.99 -1.43
CA LEU A 244 -8.49 -15.59 -2.78
C LEU A 244 -9.58 -16.64 -2.81
N VAL A 245 -10.30 -16.69 -3.94
CA VAL A 245 -11.15 -17.83 -4.32
C VAL A 245 -10.48 -18.62 -5.41
N LEU A 246 -10.37 -19.94 -5.20
CA LEU A 246 -9.75 -20.86 -6.14
C LEU A 246 -10.76 -21.91 -6.59
N GLU A 247 -10.75 -22.21 -7.88
CA GLU A 247 -11.50 -23.31 -8.47
C GLU A 247 -10.57 -24.33 -9.13
N ASN A 248 -10.81 -25.60 -8.84
CA ASN A 248 -10.20 -26.70 -9.56
C ASN A 248 -11.10 -27.11 -10.74
N LEU A 249 -10.64 -26.83 -11.96
CA LEU A 249 -11.42 -27.08 -13.18
C LEU A 249 -11.61 -28.58 -13.52
N VAL A 250 -10.88 -29.48 -12.85
CA VAL A 250 -10.98 -30.93 -13.06
C VAL A 250 -11.99 -31.55 -12.11
N THR A 251 -11.97 -31.14 -10.84
CA THR A 251 -12.82 -31.73 -9.79
C THR A 251 -14.07 -30.89 -9.51
N GLY A 252 -14.11 -29.63 -9.95
CA GLY A 252 -15.16 -28.66 -9.58
C GLY A 252 -15.11 -28.26 -8.10
N GLN A 253 -14.03 -28.60 -7.39
CA GLN A 253 -13.85 -28.21 -5.99
C GLN A 253 -13.43 -26.73 -5.92
N ARG A 254 -14.09 -25.96 -5.05
CA ARG A 254 -13.73 -24.56 -4.77
C ARG A 254 -13.27 -24.39 -3.34
N ALA A 255 -12.33 -23.48 -3.12
CA ALA A 255 -11.81 -23.15 -1.80
C ALA A 255 -11.62 -21.64 -1.66
N ILE A 256 -11.79 -21.14 -0.43
CA ILE A 256 -11.36 -19.80 -0.03
C ILE A 256 -10.02 -19.93 0.69
N TRP A 257 -9.05 -19.13 0.29
CA TRP A 257 -7.76 -18.98 0.93
C TRP A 257 -7.70 -17.64 1.64
N LEU A 258 -7.62 -17.70 2.96
CA LEU A 258 -7.40 -16.53 3.80
C LEU A 258 -5.94 -16.10 3.70
N LEU A 259 -5.72 -14.85 3.35
CA LEU A 259 -4.39 -14.27 3.21
C LEU A 259 -4.03 -13.38 4.39
N LYS A 260 -2.75 -13.30 4.69
CA LYS A 260 -2.19 -12.31 5.61
C LYS A 260 -0.92 -11.73 5.01
N ASN A 261 -0.92 -10.43 4.76
CA ASN A 261 0.11 -9.68 4.05
C ASN A 261 0.43 -10.32 2.67
N GLY A 262 -0.62 -10.71 1.93
CA GLY A 262 -0.50 -11.34 0.62
C GLY A 262 -0.01 -12.79 0.62
N LEU A 263 0.15 -13.42 1.79
CA LEU A 263 0.59 -14.82 1.93
C LEU A 263 -0.54 -15.70 2.46
N TYR A 264 -0.60 -16.95 2.00
CA TYR A 264 -1.55 -17.94 2.51
C TYR A 264 -1.41 -18.13 4.03
N SER A 265 -2.52 -17.93 4.75
CA SER A 265 -2.61 -18.16 6.19
C SER A 265 -3.38 -19.43 6.50
N SER A 266 -4.59 -19.56 5.96
CA SER A 266 -5.47 -20.72 6.15
C SER A 266 -6.52 -20.80 5.03
N GLY A 267 -7.40 -21.80 5.04
CA GLY A 267 -8.47 -21.88 4.06
C GLY A 267 -9.47 -22.98 4.37
N TYR A 268 -10.61 -22.97 3.67
CA TYR A 268 -11.66 -23.97 3.79
C TYR A 268 -12.33 -24.21 2.43
N TYR A 269 -12.91 -25.39 2.29
CA TYR A 269 -13.62 -25.79 1.08
C TYR A 269 -15.03 -25.24 1.09
N LEU A 270 -15.47 -24.72 -0.07
CA LEU A 270 -16.86 -24.36 -0.30
C LEU A 270 -17.71 -25.61 -0.53
N PRO A 271 -19.02 -25.58 -0.22
CA PRO A 271 -19.95 -26.63 -0.59
C PRO A 271 -19.91 -26.96 -2.09
N SER A 272 -20.08 -28.22 -2.45
CA SER A 272 -20.18 -28.62 -3.85
C SER A 272 -21.44 -28.05 -4.51
N VAL A 273 -21.27 -27.39 -5.64
CA VAL A 273 -22.37 -26.85 -6.48
C VAL A 273 -22.31 -27.55 -7.84
N PRO A 274 -23.45 -27.88 -8.49
CA PRO A 274 -23.42 -28.56 -9.79
C PRO A 274 -22.55 -27.83 -10.82
N ALA A 275 -21.87 -28.59 -11.70
CA ALA A 275 -20.85 -28.06 -12.61
C ALA A 275 -21.32 -26.96 -13.59
N GLN A 276 -22.63 -26.87 -13.82
CA GLN A 276 -23.27 -25.80 -14.60
C GLN A 276 -23.27 -24.43 -13.89
N TRP A 277 -22.94 -24.39 -12.60
CA TRP A 277 -22.78 -23.17 -11.81
C TRP A 277 -21.30 -22.84 -11.65
N HIS A 278 -20.97 -21.57 -11.88
CA HIS A 278 -19.66 -21.01 -11.61
C HIS A 278 -19.79 -19.77 -10.72
N ILE A 279 -18.70 -19.39 -10.06
CA ILE A 279 -18.60 -18.14 -9.31
C ILE A 279 -18.28 -17.07 -10.34
N ALA A 280 -19.19 -16.10 -10.50
CA ALA A 280 -19.08 -15.06 -11.51
C ALA A 280 -18.50 -13.75 -10.97
N GLY A 281 -18.33 -13.64 -9.64
CA GLY A 281 -17.73 -12.48 -8.99
C GLY A 281 -17.72 -12.60 -7.47
N VAL A 282 -16.96 -11.71 -6.85
CA VAL A 282 -16.78 -11.64 -5.39
C VAL A 282 -16.91 -10.19 -4.95
N GLY A 283 -17.72 -9.92 -3.94
CA GLY A 283 -17.92 -8.55 -3.43
C GLY A 283 -18.72 -8.54 -2.14
N ASP A 284 -18.64 -7.46 -1.36
CA ASP A 284 -19.46 -7.28 -0.15
C ASP A 284 -20.83 -6.72 -0.54
N PHE A 285 -21.84 -7.59 -0.73
CA PHE A 285 -23.15 -7.16 -1.22
C PHE A 285 -24.05 -6.56 -0.13
N LEU A 286 -23.65 -6.66 1.14
CA LEU A 286 -24.41 -6.17 2.30
C LEU A 286 -23.79 -4.91 2.94
N GLY A 287 -22.54 -4.57 2.60
CA GLY A 287 -21.78 -3.49 3.21
C GLY A 287 -21.39 -3.76 4.65
N ASN A 288 -21.18 -5.04 5.00
CA ASN A 288 -20.83 -5.47 6.35
C ASN A 288 -19.33 -5.68 6.56
N GLY A 289 -18.51 -5.38 5.55
CA GLY A 289 -17.07 -5.57 5.52
C GLY A 289 -16.61 -6.99 5.20
N GLN A 290 -17.52 -7.88 4.78
CA GLN A 290 -17.21 -9.27 4.42
C GLN A 290 -17.63 -9.56 2.98
N ALA A 291 -16.75 -10.22 2.25
CA ALA A 291 -17.01 -10.62 0.88
C ALA A 291 -17.98 -11.81 0.79
N ASP A 292 -18.82 -11.75 -0.23
CA ASP A 292 -19.82 -12.73 -0.62
C ASP A 292 -19.51 -13.24 -2.03
N LEU A 293 -20.25 -14.27 -2.49
CA LEU A 293 -20.03 -14.87 -3.82
C LEU A 293 -21.28 -14.73 -4.68
N VAL A 294 -21.15 -14.17 -5.89
CA VAL A 294 -22.22 -14.26 -6.90
C VAL A 294 -21.99 -15.49 -7.77
N TRP A 295 -23.07 -16.25 -7.97
CA TRP A 295 -23.10 -17.47 -8.74
C TRP A 295 -23.98 -17.30 -9.96
N GLU A 296 -23.54 -17.88 -11.08
CA GLU A 296 -24.28 -17.89 -12.34
C GLU A 296 -24.33 -19.30 -12.92
N ASN A 297 -25.52 -19.68 -13.40
CA ASN A 297 -25.74 -20.90 -14.15
C ASN A 297 -25.66 -20.61 -15.65
N GLU A 298 -24.60 -21.07 -16.31
CA GLU A 298 -24.34 -20.76 -17.73
C GLU A 298 -25.39 -21.37 -18.68
N ALA A 299 -26.11 -22.42 -18.25
CA ALA A 299 -27.10 -23.08 -19.08
C ALA A 299 -28.47 -22.38 -19.03
N THR A 300 -28.84 -21.83 -17.88
CA THR A 300 -30.17 -21.24 -17.66
C THR A 300 -30.17 -19.73 -17.47
N GLY A 301 -29.00 -19.13 -17.20
CA GLY A 301 -28.84 -17.72 -16.84
C GLY A 301 -29.45 -17.36 -15.48
N THR A 302 -29.75 -18.37 -14.66
CA THR A 302 -30.16 -18.15 -13.26
C THR A 302 -28.93 -17.71 -12.47
N CYS A 303 -29.07 -16.65 -11.69
CA CYS A 303 -28.00 -16.15 -10.83
C CYS A 303 -28.48 -15.91 -9.40
N GLY A 304 -27.54 -15.92 -8.46
CA GLY A 304 -27.84 -15.67 -7.04
C GLY A 304 -26.57 -15.40 -6.25
N ILE A 305 -26.71 -14.66 -5.17
CA ILE A 305 -25.61 -14.27 -4.29
C ILE A 305 -25.65 -15.16 -3.06
N TRP A 306 -24.57 -15.89 -2.81
CA TRP A 306 -24.32 -16.53 -1.53
C TRP A 306 -23.80 -15.51 -0.54
N ILE A 307 -24.64 -15.21 0.46
CA ILE A 307 -24.22 -14.43 1.60
C ILE A 307 -23.41 -15.32 2.53
N LEU A 308 -22.23 -14.83 2.89
CA LEU A 308 -21.27 -15.52 3.73
C LEU A 308 -21.17 -14.83 5.10
N ASN A 309 -20.83 -15.61 6.12
CA ASN A 309 -20.49 -15.12 7.46
C ASN A 309 -19.14 -15.72 7.85
N ASN A 310 -18.10 -14.88 7.90
CA ASN A 310 -16.70 -15.28 8.01
C ASN A 310 -16.35 -16.35 6.96
N GLY A 311 -16.85 -16.11 5.74
CA GLY A 311 -16.65 -16.97 4.58
C GLY A 311 -17.42 -18.30 4.56
N VAL A 312 -18.24 -18.57 5.57
CA VAL A 312 -19.13 -19.74 5.58
C VAL A 312 -20.49 -19.37 4.99
N TYR A 313 -21.00 -20.19 4.06
CA TYR A 313 -22.33 -20.00 3.47
C TYR A 313 -23.43 -19.90 4.53
N ALA A 314 -24.20 -18.82 4.48
CA ALA A 314 -25.34 -18.58 5.37
C ALA A 314 -26.67 -18.77 4.63
N TYR A 315 -26.91 -18.02 3.56
CA TYR A 315 -28.13 -18.08 2.74
C TYR A 315 -27.90 -17.51 1.34
N THR A 316 -28.86 -17.71 0.44
CA THR A 316 -28.82 -17.18 -0.93
C THR A 316 -29.82 -16.03 -1.12
N ILE A 317 -29.38 -14.93 -1.71
CA ILE A 317 -30.24 -13.91 -2.31
C ILE A 317 -30.37 -14.23 -3.80
N TRP A 318 -31.57 -14.54 -4.26
CA TRP A 318 -31.82 -14.84 -5.67
C TRP A 318 -31.98 -13.55 -6.49
N LEU A 319 -31.28 -13.49 -7.62
CA LEU A 319 -31.33 -12.39 -8.56
C LEU A 319 -32.26 -12.74 -9.75
N PRO A 320 -32.73 -11.74 -10.52
CA PRO A 320 -33.49 -12.01 -11.74
C PRO A 320 -32.70 -12.87 -12.73
N THR A 321 -33.36 -13.85 -13.36
CA THR A 321 -32.78 -14.64 -14.45
C THR A 321 -32.50 -13.75 -15.67
N VAL A 322 -31.30 -13.86 -16.23
CA VAL A 322 -30.87 -13.14 -17.44
C VAL A 322 -30.65 -14.16 -18.56
N SER A 323 -30.72 -13.73 -19.83
CA SER A 323 -30.35 -14.60 -20.96
C SER A 323 -28.89 -15.04 -20.82
N PRO A 324 -28.54 -16.33 -21.09
CA PRO A 324 -27.15 -16.80 -21.10
C PRO A 324 -26.19 -16.09 -22.07
N GLN A 325 -26.71 -15.21 -22.93
CA GLN A 325 -25.88 -14.31 -23.75
C GLN A 325 -25.22 -13.21 -22.91
N TRP A 326 -25.82 -12.87 -21.78
CA TRP A 326 -25.25 -11.98 -20.78
C TRP A 326 -24.53 -12.81 -19.72
N GLN A 327 -23.35 -12.37 -19.34
CA GLN A 327 -22.55 -12.98 -18.28
C GLN A 327 -22.17 -11.90 -17.26
N ILE A 328 -22.12 -12.28 -15.98
CA ILE A 328 -21.52 -11.42 -14.96
C ILE A 328 -20.01 -11.48 -15.14
N VAL A 329 -19.39 -10.32 -15.33
CA VAL A 329 -17.94 -10.18 -15.58
C VAL A 329 -17.24 -9.38 -14.49
N GLY A 330 -17.91 -9.18 -13.35
CA GLY A 330 -17.29 -8.69 -12.13
C GLY A 330 -18.28 -8.16 -11.11
N ALA A 331 -17.80 -8.02 -9.88
CA ALA A 331 -18.55 -7.44 -8.77
C ALA A 331 -17.70 -6.39 -8.03
N ALA A 332 -18.21 -5.17 -7.88
CA ALA A 332 -17.51 -4.08 -7.19
C ALA A 332 -18.46 -2.95 -6.80
N ASP A 333 -18.07 -2.08 -5.86
CA ASP A 333 -18.86 -0.91 -5.45
C ASP A 333 -18.73 0.23 -6.47
N PHE A 334 -19.68 0.35 -7.39
CA PHE A 334 -19.63 1.37 -8.45
C PHE A 334 -20.17 2.74 -8.00
N LEU A 335 -20.80 2.81 -6.83
CA LEU A 335 -21.41 4.04 -6.29
C LEU A 335 -20.62 4.64 -5.12
N GLY A 336 -19.71 3.89 -4.51
CA GLY A 336 -18.99 4.27 -3.30
C GLY A 336 -19.86 4.25 -2.05
N ASN A 337 -20.87 3.36 -2.00
CA ASN A 337 -21.81 3.25 -0.88
C ASN A 337 -21.44 2.11 0.10
N GLY A 338 -20.34 1.42 -0.15
CA GLY A 338 -19.85 0.27 0.60
C GLY A 338 -20.48 -1.07 0.19
N GLN A 339 -21.37 -1.11 -0.79
CA GLN A 339 -22.02 -2.33 -1.26
C GLN A 339 -21.60 -2.65 -2.70
N ALA A 340 -21.26 -3.91 -2.96
CA ALA A 340 -20.94 -4.38 -4.28
C ALA A 340 -22.16 -4.40 -5.19
N ASP A 341 -21.92 -4.05 -6.45
CA ASP A 341 -22.82 -4.09 -7.58
C ASP A 341 -22.30 -5.12 -8.59
N LEU A 342 -23.04 -5.38 -9.68
CA LEU A 342 -22.64 -6.37 -10.69
C LEU A 342 -22.46 -5.73 -12.06
N VAL A 343 -21.34 -5.99 -12.72
CA VAL A 343 -21.16 -5.62 -14.13
C VAL A 343 -21.43 -6.83 -15.03
N TRP A 344 -22.25 -6.60 -16.04
CA TRP A 344 -22.70 -7.60 -17.00
C TRP A 344 -22.20 -7.28 -18.40
N GLU A 345 -21.85 -8.31 -19.15
CA GLU A 345 -21.42 -8.23 -20.55
C GLU A 345 -22.25 -9.15 -21.43
N ASN A 346 -22.78 -8.61 -22.54
CA ASN A 346 -23.39 -9.42 -23.59
C ASN A 346 -22.32 -9.90 -24.56
N THR A 347 -22.07 -11.21 -24.55
CA THR A 347 -21.03 -11.87 -25.34
C THR A 347 -21.28 -11.87 -26.85
N VAL A 348 -22.49 -11.51 -27.27
CA VAL A 348 -22.89 -11.48 -28.69
C VAL A 348 -22.90 -10.05 -29.23
N THR A 349 -23.48 -9.10 -28.49
CA THR A 349 -23.70 -7.73 -28.96
C THR A 349 -22.59 -6.76 -28.54
N GLY A 350 -21.84 -7.09 -27.49
CA GLY A 350 -20.93 -6.14 -26.85
C GLY A 350 -21.65 -5.05 -26.07
N GLU A 351 -22.90 -5.26 -25.67
CA GLU A 351 -23.55 -4.36 -24.70
C GLU A 351 -23.03 -4.66 -23.29
N ARG A 352 -22.89 -3.63 -22.46
CA ARG A 352 -22.48 -3.76 -21.06
C ARG A 352 -23.41 -2.97 -20.17
N VAL A 353 -23.72 -3.51 -19.01
CA VAL A 353 -24.53 -2.81 -18.01
C VAL A 353 -23.99 -3.05 -16.62
N ILE A 354 -24.27 -2.12 -15.71
CA ILE A 354 -24.07 -2.31 -14.28
C ILE A 354 -25.44 -2.46 -13.64
N TRP A 355 -25.67 -3.57 -12.95
CA TRP A 355 -26.78 -3.73 -12.04
C TRP A 355 -26.39 -3.15 -10.69
N ILE A 356 -27.09 -2.08 -10.32
CA ILE A 356 -27.00 -1.50 -8.99
C ILE A 356 -27.85 -2.34 -8.04
N LEU A 357 -27.23 -2.75 -6.95
CA LEU A 357 -27.82 -3.56 -5.90
C LEU A 357 -28.05 -2.70 -4.64
N HIS A 358 -29.03 -3.13 -3.84
CA HIS A 358 -29.18 -2.65 -2.47
C HIS A 358 -29.39 -3.85 -1.56
N ASN A 359 -28.48 -4.07 -0.62
CA ASN A 359 -28.43 -5.24 0.26
C ASN A 359 -28.54 -6.54 -0.56
N GLY A 360 -27.71 -6.66 -1.60
CA GLY A 360 -27.66 -7.79 -2.54
C GLY A 360 -28.86 -7.96 -3.47
N SER A 361 -29.91 -7.14 -3.36
CA SER A 361 -31.08 -7.23 -4.24
C SER A 361 -30.96 -6.29 -5.43
N TYR A 362 -31.33 -6.76 -6.62
CA TYR A 362 -31.41 -5.92 -7.83
C TYR A 362 -32.32 -4.71 -7.61
N SER A 363 -31.84 -3.52 -7.99
CA SER A 363 -32.59 -2.28 -7.89
C SER A 363 -32.81 -1.62 -9.26
N TYR A 364 -31.72 -1.21 -9.92
CA TYR A 364 -31.79 -0.58 -11.23
C TYR A 364 -30.52 -0.83 -12.06
N THR A 365 -30.57 -0.46 -13.33
CA THR A 365 -29.49 -0.70 -14.29
C THR A 365 -28.89 0.62 -14.79
N ILE A 366 -27.57 0.69 -14.85
CA ILE A 366 -26.82 1.72 -15.57
C ILE A 366 -26.31 1.11 -16.87
N TRP A 367 -26.58 1.77 -18.00
CA TRP A 367 -26.09 1.34 -19.31
C TRP A 367 -24.71 1.92 -19.60
N LEU A 368 -23.77 1.07 -20.00
CA LEU A 368 -22.44 1.47 -20.44
C LEU A 368 -22.38 1.52 -21.98
N PRO A 369 -21.40 2.23 -22.57
CA PRO A 369 -21.20 2.24 -24.01
C PRO A 369 -21.01 0.83 -24.60
N THR A 370 -21.59 0.58 -25.76
CA THR A 370 -21.37 -0.65 -26.54
C THR A 370 -19.95 -0.64 -27.10
N ILE A 371 -19.13 -1.62 -26.71
CA ILE A 371 -17.75 -1.82 -27.19
C ILE A 371 -17.71 -3.11 -28.06
N PRO A 372 -16.76 -3.29 -28.99
CA PRO A 372 -16.64 -4.58 -29.69
C PRO A 372 -16.39 -5.76 -28.73
N THR A 373 -16.84 -6.97 -29.09
CA THR A 373 -16.63 -8.21 -28.32
C THR A 373 -15.18 -8.71 -28.32
N SER A 374 -14.29 -8.06 -29.09
CA SER A 374 -12.84 -8.26 -28.95
C SER A 374 -12.28 -7.64 -27.67
N TRP A 375 -13.03 -6.76 -27.02
CA TRP A 375 -12.74 -6.23 -25.69
C TRP A 375 -13.59 -6.94 -24.65
N HIS A 376 -12.99 -7.25 -23.51
CA HIS A 376 -13.60 -7.92 -22.38
C HIS A 376 -13.25 -7.18 -21.09
N ILE A 377 -14.21 -7.09 -20.15
CA ILE A 377 -13.97 -6.59 -18.79
C ILE A 377 -13.33 -7.71 -17.98
N ALA A 378 -12.07 -7.55 -17.59
CA ALA A 378 -11.32 -8.60 -16.90
C ALA A 378 -11.13 -8.33 -15.40
N GLY A 379 -11.63 -7.21 -14.89
CA GLY A 379 -11.70 -6.96 -13.45
C GLY A 379 -12.45 -5.67 -13.11
N ALA A 380 -13.09 -5.64 -11.94
CA ALA A 380 -13.71 -4.45 -11.39
C ALA A 380 -13.13 -4.13 -9.99
N ALA A 381 -12.60 -2.92 -9.79
CA ALA A 381 -12.00 -2.52 -8.52
C ALA A 381 -11.77 -0.99 -8.41
N ASP A 382 -11.50 -0.47 -7.21
CA ASP A 382 -11.19 0.94 -6.99
C ASP A 382 -9.74 1.28 -7.37
N PHE A 383 -9.51 1.61 -8.63
CA PHE A 383 -8.18 1.95 -9.16
C PHE A 383 -7.66 3.33 -8.74
N LEU A 384 -8.49 4.19 -8.13
CA LEU A 384 -8.13 5.55 -7.74
C LEU A 384 -8.07 5.77 -6.23
N GLY A 385 -8.56 4.82 -5.43
CA GLY A 385 -8.67 4.93 -3.98
C GLY A 385 -9.69 5.97 -3.53
N ASN A 386 -10.75 6.17 -4.33
CA ASN A 386 -11.81 7.14 -4.04
C ASN A 386 -13.11 6.49 -3.55
N GLY A 387 -13.10 5.18 -3.34
CA GLY A 387 -14.24 4.36 -2.96
C GLY A 387 -15.12 3.91 -4.13
N GLN A 388 -14.88 4.34 -5.37
CA GLN A 388 -15.69 3.97 -6.53
C GLN A 388 -14.91 3.08 -7.48
N ALA A 389 -15.50 1.95 -7.84
CA ALA A 389 -14.87 1.00 -8.76
C ALA A 389 -14.80 1.51 -10.20
N GLY A 390 -13.68 1.22 -10.85
CA GLY A 390 -13.50 1.26 -12.31
C GLY A 390 -13.53 -0.14 -12.91
N LEU A 391 -13.35 -0.22 -14.23
CA LEU A 391 -13.34 -1.47 -14.99
C LEU A 391 -12.00 -1.63 -15.72
N ALA A 392 -11.30 -2.73 -15.48
CA ALA A 392 -10.12 -3.12 -16.25
C ALA A 392 -10.55 -3.86 -17.52
N TRP A 393 -10.05 -3.40 -18.65
CA TRP A 393 -10.37 -3.91 -19.98
C TRP A 393 -9.14 -4.54 -20.62
N GLU A 394 -9.34 -5.65 -21.31
CA GLU A 394 -8.35 -6.25 -22.20
C GLU A 394 -8.95 -6.54 -23.57
N ASN A 395 -8.14 -6.35 -24.61
CA ASN A 395 -8.47 -6.77 -25.96
C ASN A 395 -7.86 -8.15 -26.23
N THR A 396 -8.70 -9.15 -26.44
CA THR A 396 -8.31 -10.54 -26.58
C THR A 396 -7.64 -10.86 -27.93
N VAL A 397 -7.66 -9.91 -28.88
CA VAL A 397 -7.06 -10.05 -30.21
C VAL A 397 -5.73 -9.30 -30.31
N THR A 398 -5.64 -8.10 -29.72
CA THR A 398 -4.46 -7.22 -29.87
C THR A 398 -3.59 -7.16 -28.62
N GLY A 399 -4.11 -7.56 -27.45
CA GLY A 399 -3.42 -7.42 -26.17
C GLY A 399 -3.42 -6.00 -25.61
N ALA A 400 -4.14 -5.06 -26.25
CA ALA A 400 -4.32 -3.72 -25.71
C ALA A 400 -5.15 -3.77 -24.42
N CYS A 401 -4.79 -3.00 -23.40
CA CYS A 401 -5.53 -2.95 -22.16
C CYS A 401 -5.66 -1.51 -21.65
N GLY A 402 -6.63 -1.30 -20.77
CA GLY A 402 -6.91 0.01 -20.19
C GLY A 402 -7.90 -0.08 -19.03
N ILE A 403 -8.05 1.00 -18.29
CA ILE A 403 -8.98 1.09 -17.17
C ILE A 403 -9.99 2.18 -17.47
N TRP A 404 -11.27 1.84 -17.45
CA TRP A 404 -12.33 2.82 -17.41
C TRP A 404 -12.50 3.32 -15.99
N ILE A 405 -12.36 4.63 -15.85
CA ILE A 405 -12.74 5.34 -14.64
C ILE A 405 -14.21 5.71 -14.76
N LEU A 406 -14.97 5.31 -13.75
CA LEU A 406 -16.39 5.58 -13.62
C LEU A 406 -16.60 6.69 -12.58
N GLN A 407 -17.70 7.42 -12.72
CA GLN A 407 -18.22 8.34 -11.71
C GLN A 407 -19.68 7.99 -11.46
N ASN A 408 -19.98 7.47 -10.26
CA ASN A 408 -21.29 6.93 -9.91
C ASN A 408 -21.81 5.91 -10.93
N GLY A 409 -20.95 4.93 -11.29
CA GLY A 409 -21.24 3.88 -12.26
C GLY A 409 -21.26 4.32 -13.73
N VAL A 410 -21.08 5.60 -14.06
CA VAL A 410 -21.08 6.08 -15.45
C VAL A 410 -19.66 6.28 -15.97
N TYR A 411 -19.39 5.86 -17.21
CA TYR A 411 -18.10 6.08 -17.86
C TYR A 411 -17.71 7.57 -17.90
N ALA A 412 -16.52 7.89 -17.37
CA ALA A 412 -15.96 9.23 -17.40
C ALA A 412 -14.79 9.34 -18.38
N TYR A 413 -13.74 8.53 -18.20
CA TYR A 413 -12.57 8.52 -19.07
C TYR A 413 -11.81 7.19 -18.98
N THR A 414 -10.85 6.99 -19.88
CA THR A 414 -9.98 5.80 -19.92
C THR A 414 -8.55 6.15 -19.54
N ILE A 415 -7.93 5.33 -18.70
CA ILE A 415 -6.48 5.29 -18.48
C ILE A 415 -5.93 4.15 -19.33
N TRP A 416 -5.09 4.46 -20.31
CA TRP A 416 -4.49 3.43 -21.17
C TRP A 416 -3.28 2.78 -20.50
N LEU A 417 -3.23 1.45 -20.56
CA LEU A 417 -2.14 0.65 -20.02
C LEU A 417 -1.24 0.12 -21.16
N PRO A 418 0.00 -0.32 -20.86
CA PRO A 418 0.87 -0.93 -21.86
C PRO A 418 0.23 -2.17 -22.51
N THR A 419 0.36 -2.31 -23.83
CA THR A 419 -0.09 -3.52 -24.54
C THR A 419 0.76 -4.73 -24.15
N ILE A 420 0.12 -5.87 -23.89
CA ILE A 420 0.76 -7.10 -23.41
C ILE A 420 0.48 -8.27 -24.36
N PRO A 421 1.41 -9.24 -24.51
CA PRO A 421 1.15 -10.41 -25.35
C PRO A 421 -0.12 -11.16 -24.92
N ILE A 422 -0.93 -11.60 -25.89
CA ILE A 422 -2.23 -12.28 -25.68
C ILE A 422 -2.15 -13.60 -24.88
N SER A 423 -0.94 -14.13 -24.65
CA SER A 423 -0.74 -15.27 -23.75
C SER A 423 -0.92 -14.90 -22.28
N TRP A 424 -0.82 -13.62 -21.94
CA TRP A 424 -1.13 -13.06 -20.63
C TRP A 424 -2.55 -12.50 -20.61
N ARG A 425 -3.28 -12.80 -19.55
CA ARG A 425 -4.64 -12.34 -19.29
C ARG A 425 -4.68 -11.67 -17.93
N ILE A 426 -5.53 -10.67 -17.76
CA ILE A 426 -5.84 -10.14 -16.42
C ILE A 426 -6.66 -11.22 -15.70
N GLY A 427 -6.13 -11.72 -14.58
CA GLY A 427 -6.80 -12.71 -13.74
C GLY A 427 -7.70 -12.08 -12.67
N GLY A 428 -7.55 -10.77 -12.44
CA GLY A 428 -8.41 -10.00 -11.54
C GLY A 428 -7.80 -8.65 -11.14
N ALA A 429 -8.56 -7.90 -10.35
CA ALA A 429 -8.14 -6.62 -9.76
C ALA A 429 -8.43 -6.60 -8.25
N ALA A 430 -7.47 -6.13 -7.45
CA ALA A 430 -7.60 -5.95 -6.00
C ALA A 430 -6.44 -5.09 -5.46
N ASP A 431 -6.58 -4.50 -4.29
CA ASP A 431 -5.51 -3.76 -3.60
C ASP A 431 -4.52 -4.73 -2.91
N PHE A 432 -3.64 -5.35 -3.70
CA PHE A 432 -2.73 -6.39 -3.20
C PHE A 432 -1.67 -5.85 -2.23
N LEU A 433 -1.42 -4.53 -2.21
CA LEU A 433 -0.44 -3.88 -1.35
C LEU A 433 -1.07 -3.11 -0.18
N GLY A 434 -2.39 -3.08 -0.05
CA GLY A 434 -3.08 -2.34 1.01
C GLY A 434 -2.92 -0.80 0.89
N THR A 435 -2.66 -0.28 -0.31
CA THR A 435 -2.48 1.15 -0.59
C THR A 435 -3.78 1.95 -0.63
N GLY A 436 -4.91 1.26 -0.63
CA GLY A 436 -6.24 1.80 -0.92
C GLY A 436 -6.53 1.90 -2.42
N GLN A 437 -5.61 1.52 -3.30
CA GLN A 437 -5.80 1.54 -4.75
C GLN A 437 -5.63 0.12 -5.30
N ALA A 438 -6.52 -0.26 -6.22
CA ALA A 438 -6.47 -1.57 -6.84
C ALA A 438 -5.30 -1.69 -7.83
N ASP A 439 -4.72 -2.87 -7.80
CA ASP A 439 -3.68 -3.38 -8.68
C ASP A 439 -4.26 -4.45 -9.62
N LEU A 440 -3.47 -4.93 -10.59
CA LEU A 440 -3.90 -6.02 -11.50
C LEU A 440 -3.06 -7.27 -11.30
N VAL A 441 -3.70 -8.42 -11.13
CA VAL A 441 -3.01 -9.71 -11.20
C VAL A 441 -3.13 -10.27 -12.61
N TRP A 442 -2.01 -10.78 -13.11
CA TRP A 442 -1.86 -11.28 -14.47
C TRP A 442 -1.54 -12.77 -14.44
N GLU A 443 -2.12 -13.48 -15.39
CA GLU A 443 -1.82 -14.89 -15.63
C GLU A 443 -1.39 -15.20 -17.04
N ASN A 444 -0.26 -15.90 -17.17
CA ASN A 444 0.13 -16.50 -18.43
C ASN A 444 -0.59 -17.84 -18.60
N THR A 445 -1.48 -17.88 -19.57
CA THR A 445 -2.34 -19.04 -19.86
C THR A 445 -1.60 -20.19 -20.54
N VAL A 446 -0.37 -19.96 -21.01
CA VAL A 446 0.48 -20.97 -21.67
C VAL A 446 1.51 -21.55 -20.69
N THR A 447 2.15 -20.69 -19.89
CA THR A 447 3.27 -21.08 -19.03
C THR A 447 2.89 -21.27 -17.56
N GLY A 448 1.74 -20.76 -17.12
CA GLY A 448 1.34 -20.76 -15.72
C GLY A 448 2.05 -19.68 -14.88
N GLN A 449 2.87 -18.84 -15.48
CA GLN A 449 3.48 -17.70 -14.79
C GLN A 449 2.41 -16.73 -14.31
N ARG A 450 2.71 -16.02 -13.22
CA ARG A 450 1.83 -15.04 -12.59
C ARG A 450 2.61 -13.78 -12.27
N ALA A 451 1.96 -12.62 -12.36
CA ALA A 451 2.58 -11.35 -12.00
C ALA A 451 1.53 -10.41 -11.41
N ILE A 452 1.95 -9.44 -10.59
CA ILE A 452 1.10 -8.34 -10.15
C ILE A 452 1.66 -7.06 -10.76
N TRP A 453 0.80 -6.29 -11.41
CA TRP A 453 1.07 -4.92 -11.80
C TRP A 453 0.62 -3.98 -10.71
N ILE A 454 1.59 -3.25 -10.17
CA ILE A 454 1.33 -2.22 -9.19
C ILE A 454 0.94 -0.93 -9.92
N LEU A 455 -0.22 -0.40 -9.55
CA LEU A 455 -0.77 0.80 -10.14
C LEU A 455 -0.60 2.00 -9.20
N SER A 456 -0.55 3.19 -9.80
CA SER A 456 -0.59 4.45 -9.07
C SER A 456 -1.55 5.39 -9.78
N SER A 457 -2.67 5.69 -9.12
CA SER A 457 -3.81 6.41 -9.69
C SER A 457 -4.24 5.80 -11.02
N GLY A 458 -4.42 4.48 -11.04
CA GLY A 458 -4.75 3.67 -12.21
C GLY A 458 -3.65 3.52 -13.27
N ASN A 459 -2.49 4.17 -13.14
CA ASN A 459 -1.40 4.06 -14.12
C ASN A 459 -0.43 2.94 -13.72
N PHE A 460 0.06 2.18 -14.70
CA PHE A 460 1.12 1.20 -14.45
C PHE A 460 2.37 1.86 -13.89
N SER A 461 2.87 1.33 -12.78
CA SER A 461 4.10 1.80 -12.13
C SER A 461 5.23 0.79 -12.28
N TYR A 462 5.06 -0.41 -11.72
CA TYR A 462 6.03 -1.51 -11.79
C TYR A 462 5.34 -2.86 -11.57
N SER A 463 6.09 -3.97 -11.67
CA SER A 463 5.52 -5.32 -11.54
C SER A 463 6.31 -6.23 -10.60
N TYR A 464 5.61 -7.13 -9.92
CA TYR A 464 6.18 -8.27 -9.20
C TYR A 464 5.87 -9.57 -9.93
N SER A 465 6.83 -10.50 -9.96
CA SER A 465 6.58 -11.87 -10.38
C SER A 465 6.07 -12.69 -9.20
N LEU A 466 5.00 -13.45 -9.40
CA LEU A 466 4.50 -14.44 -8.46
C LEU A 466 5.02 -15.84 -8.85
N PRO A 467 4.96 -16.83 -7.93
CA PRO A 467 5.27 -18.21 -8.27
C PRO A 467 4.46 -18.74 -9.46
N THR A 468 5.07 -19.59 -10.27
CA THR A 468 4.37 -20.29 -11.35
C THR A 468 3.39 -21.30 -10.77
N VAL A 469 2.14 -21.22 -11.21
CA VAL A 469 1.07 -22.16 -10.83
C VAL A 469 0.72 -23.04 -12.04
N PRO A 470 0.51 -24.35 -11.88
CA PRO A 470 0.05 -25.20 -12.99
C PRO A 470 -1.22 -24.65 -13.65
N VAL A 471 -1.25 -24.62 -14.99
CA VAL A 471 -2.34 -24.02 -15.81
C VAL A 471 -3.74 -24.61 -15.60
N GLN A 472 -3.85 -25.71 -14.85
CA GLN A 472 -5.13 -26.30 -14.42
C GLN A 472 -5.82 -25.50 -13.31
N TRP A 473 -5.10 -24.59 -12.63
CA TRP A 473 -5.65 -23.65 -11.67
C TRP A 473 -5.80 -22.28 -12.33
N ARG A 474 -6.93 -21.64 -12.09
CA ARG A 474 -7.21 -20.26 -12.49
C ARG A 474 -7.61 -19.43 -11.29
N ILE A 475 -7.32 -18.14 -11.39
CA ILE A 475 -7.84 -17.15 -10.45
C ILE A 475 -9.30 -16.91 -10.85
N VAL A 476 -10.23 -17.02 -9.89
CA VAL A 476 -11.66 -16.78 -10.12
C VAL A 476 -11.98 -15.42 -9.51
N GLU A 477 -11.57 -14.35 -10.18
CA GLU A 477 -11.62 -13.00 -9.62
C GLU A 477 -11.96 -11.90 -10.63
N HIS A 478 -13.09 -12.08 -11.30
CA HIS A 478 -13.71 -11.04 -12.11
C HIS A 478 -14.25 -9.88 -11.26
#